data_AF-A0A9P4T8C5-F1
#
_entry.id   AF-A0A9P4T8C5-F1
#
_cell.length_a   1.000
_cell.length_b   1.000
_cell.length_c   1.000
_cell.angle_alpha   90.00
_cell.angle_beta   90.00
_cell.angle_gamma   90.00
#
_symmetry.space_group_name_H-M   'P 1'
#
loop_
_entity.id
_entity.type
_entity.pdbx_description
1 polymer ?
#
loop_
_entity_poly.entity_id
_entity_poly.type
_entity_poly.pdbx_seq_one_letter_code
_entity_poly.pdbx_strand_id
1 'polypeptide(L)'
;MFPGKWLEEPERAGFLKNQVTPFRIATKDGHRLFTWLVTPLGVYARHLDDFLREERPVEDVTETLAFRLLRDDPEARLLLYFHGNAATLGQQRRTEEYRSYASGACEKIFVLAFDYRGFGKSTGEPSEAGLRTDAESVVDWALNVARIAPNRIVLLGHSLGTAVSTAVALQYAELGVEFAGIILCAAFTNAGNAFASYSIGGVIPVLAPVKMIPAFQTWFSRKMQDTWRTDLGLAALTRKYSRLQLVFVHAEDDGTMPWNQTEELCRSTVAAATDPSSDDDTWGEQTPKYEAVDLGEAGRQQIWQIGAARIVKLIAKHGDHNQMMTWSPIALAILQTFGLTASTTRL
;
A
#
# COMPACT_ATOMS: atom_id res chain seq x y z
N MET A 1 -12.35 17.59 -7.25
CA MET A 1 -11.04 17.28 -6.65
C MET A 1 -10.97 17.94 -5.27
N PHE A 2 -11.20 17.17 -4.20
CA PHE A 2 -10.94 17.62 -2.82
C PHE A 2 -9.42 17.55 -2.57
N PRO A 3 -8.71 18.68 -2.44
CA PRO A 3 -7.26 18.70 -2.27
C PRO A 3 -6.85 18.43 -0.81
N GLY A 4 -7.56 17.54 -0.10
CA GLY A 4 -7.32 17.33 1.32
C GLY A 4 -7.91 18.40 2.25
N LYS A 5 -9.01 19.05 1.84
CA LYS A 5 -9.81 19.85 2.79
C LYS A 5 -10.61 18.88 3.68
N TRP A 6 -10.79 19.24 4.96
CA TRP A 6 -11.64 18.51 5.91
C TRP A 6 -11.09 17.15 6.35
N LEU A 7 -9.78 17.06 6.51
CA LEU A 7 -9.10 15.87 7.04
C LEU A 7 -9.61 15.43 8.42
N GLU A 8 -10.25 16.33 9.18
CA GLU A 8 -10.88 16.02 10.47
C GLU A 8 -12.40 15.84 10.37
N GLU A 9 -13.01 15.92 9.18
CA GLU A 9 -14.44 15.68 8.94
C GLU A 9 -14.62 14.63 7.81
N PRO A 10 -14.26 13.35 8.05
CA PRO A 10 -14.29 12.30 7.03
C PRO A 10 -15.66 12.11 6.37
N GLU A 11 -16.75 12.47 7.04
CA GLU A 11 -18.11 12.40 6.51
C GLU A 11 -18.26 13.19 5.21
N ARG A 12 -17.50 14.27 5.06
CA ARG A 12 -17.48 15.08 3.84
C ARG A 12 -16.80 14.41 2.66
N ALA A 13 -15.99 13.38 2.95
CA ALA A 13 -15.41 12.51 1.95
C ALA A 13 -16.28 11.27 1.66
N GLY A 14 -17.49 11.20 2.22
CA GLY A 14 -18.47 10.13 1.94
C GLY A 14 -18.46 8.97 2.93
N PHE A 15 -17.86 9.15 4.12
CA PHE A 15 -17.96 8.19 5.22
C PHE A 15 -19.18 8.44 6.11
N LEU A 16 -19.60 7.44 6.87
CA LEU A 16 -20.64 7.58 7.88
C LEU A 16 -20.08 8.28 9.13
N LYS A 17 -20.97 8.88 9.94
CA LYS A 17 -20.59 9.55 11.20
C LYS A 17 -19.74 8.60 12.05
N ASN A 18 -18.54 9.02 12.43
CA ASN A 18 -17.58 8.25 13.24
C ASN A 18 -17.08 6.93 12.63
N GLN A 19 -17.39 6.62 11.36
CA GLN A 19 -16.84 5.43 10.69
C GLN A 19 -15.31 5.51 10.58
N VAL A 20 -14.81 6.72 10.37
CA VAL A 20 -13.39 7.02 10.36
C VAL A 20 -13.03 7.74 11.64
N THR A 21 -11.95 7.29 12.29
CA THR A 21 -11.37 7.94 13.46
C THR A 21 -10.07 8.65 13.07
N PRO A 22 -10.06 9.99 12.96
CA PRO A 22 -8.83 10.75 12.78
C PRO A 22 -8.04 10.85 14.09
N PHE A 23 -6.72 10.65 14.04
CA PHE A 23 -5.81 10.80 15.18
C PHE A 23 -4.38 11.08 14.71
N ARG A 24 -3.43 11.13 15.65
CA ARG A 24 -2.01 11.35 15.34
C ARG A 24 -1.14 10.25 15.95
N ILE A 25 -0.24 9.69 15.13
CA ILE A 25 0.82 8.78 15.58
C ILE A 25 2.09 9.61 15.76
N ALA A 26 2.72 9.52 16.93
CA ALA A 26 4.00 10.16 17.19
C ALA A 26 5.13 9.32 16.58
N THR A 27 6.10 9.98 15.94
CA THR A 27 7.30 9.32 15.42
C THR A 27 8.42 9.34 16.45
N LYS A 28 9.37 8.40 16.33
CA LYS A 28 10.55 8.31 17.23
C LYS A 28 11.39 9.59 17.25
N ASP A 29 11.36 10.37 16.18
CA ASP A 29 12.07 11.64 16.01
C ASP A 29 11.20 12.89 16.27
N GLY A 30 10.03 12.73 16.90
CA GLY A 30 9.24 13.85 17.44
C GLY A 30 8.27 14.52 16.45
N HIS A 31 8.06 13.94 15.27
CA HIS A 31 7.01 14.35 14.35
C HIS A 31 5.67 13.67 14.70
N ARG A 32 4.59 14.16 14.09
CA ARG A 32 3.23 13.66 14.30
C ARG A 32 2.60 13.39 12.94
N LEU A 33 2.21 12.14 12.72
CA LEU A 33 1.58 11.67 11.49
C LEU A 33 0.07 11.70 11.62
N PHE A 34 -0.60 12.49 10.80
CA PHE A 34 -2.04 12.51 10.74
C PHE A 34 -2.56 11.21 10.13
N THR A 35 -3.46 10.54 10.84
CA THR A 35 -3.84 9.16 10.56
C THR A 35 -5.36 8.99 10.63
N TRP A 36 -5.91 8.16 9.77
CA TRP A 36 -7.29 7.70 9.75
C TRP A 36 -7.34 6.20 10.02
N LEU A 37 -8.10 5.80 11.03
CA LEU A 37 -8.57 4.42 11.18
C LEU A 37 -9.98 4.31 10.59
N VAL A 38 -10.11 3.59 9.48
CA VAL A 38 -11.38 3.37 8.78
C VAL A 38 -11.99 2.06 9.23
N THR A 39 -13.17 2.14 9.83
CA THR A 39 -13.94 0.97 10.28
C THR A 39 -14.63 0.29 9.09
N PRO A 40 -14.57 -1.06 8.98
CA PRO A 40 -15.30 -1.80 7.98
C PRO A 40 -16.80 -1.54 8.05
N LEU A 41 -17.48 -1.46 6.90
CA LEU A 41 -18.91 -1.17 6.86
C LEU A 41 -19.73 -2.22 7.62
N GLY A 42 -19.34 -3.49 7.54
CA GLY A 42 -20.01 -4.57 8.27
C GLY A 42 -19.85 -4.48 9.79
N VAL A 43 -18.67 -4.11 10.29
CA VAL A 43 -18.47 -3.80 11.72
C VAL A 43 -19.32 -2.60 12.11
N TYR A 44 -19.28 -1.53 11.33
CA TYR A 44 -20.05 -0.32 11.59
C TYR A 44 -21.55 -0.62 11.69
N ALA A 45 -22.10 -1.38 10.73
CA ALA A 45 -23.52 -1.73 10.69
C ALA A 45 -23.98 -2.51 11.93
N ARG A 46 -23.14 -3.40 12.48
CA ARG A 46 -23.43 -4.14 13.72
C ARG A 46 -23.41 -3.27 14.98
N HIS A 47 -22.66 -2.17 14.95
CA HIS A 47 -22.48 -1.25 16.09
C HIS A 47 -23.01 0.15 15.80
N LEU A 48 -24.00 0.26 14.89
CA LEU A 48 -24.48 1.52 14.33
C LEU A 48 -24.81 2.55 15.41
N ASP A 49 -25.65 2.17 16.38
CA ASP A 49 -26.11 3.08 17.42
C ASP A 49 -24.95 3.54 18.32
N ASP A 50 -23.98 2.68 18.60
CA ASP A 50 -22.84 3.00 19.45
C ASP A 50 -21.91 4.00 18.75
N PHE A 51 -21.67 3.81 17.44
CA PHE A 51 -20.97 4.80 16.61
C PHE A 51 -21.70 6.14 16.56
N LEU A 52 -23.03 6.16 16.46
CA LEU A 52 -23.80 7.40 16.40
C LEU A 52 -23.79 8.17 17.73
N ARG A 53 -23.74 7.46 18.87
CA ARG A 53 -23.68 8.03 20.23
C ARG A 53 -22.29 8.51 20.64
N GLU A 54 -21.23 7.93 20.08
CA GLU A 54 -19.86 8.34 20.41
C GLU A 54 -19.63 9.83 20.09
N GLU A 55 -19.23 10.60 21.10
CA GLU A 55 -18.89 12.02 20.94
C GLU A 55 -17.45 12.18 20.45
N ARG A 56 -17.23 13.17 19.58
CA ARG A 56 -15.93 13.52 19.00
C ARG A 56 -15.63 15.02 19.16
N PRO A 57 -14.35 15.43 19.26
CA PRO A 57 -13.14 14.61 19.18
C PRO A 57 -12.86 13.81 20.46
N VAL A 58 -12.13 12.70 20.32
CA VAL A 58 -11.56 11.96 21.45
C VAL A 58 -10.05 12.22 21.46
N GLU A 59 -9.47 12.52 22.61
CA GLU A 59 -8.04 12.81 22.73
C GLU A 59 -7.18 11.57 22.51
N ASP A 60 -7.55 10.45 23.15
CA ASP A 60 -6.87 9.16 22.99
C ASP A 60 -7.66 8.23 22.07
N VAL A 61 -7.05 7.87 20.93
CA VAL A 61 -7.63 6.91 19.98
C VAL A 61 -7.95 5.56 20.64
N THR A 62 -7.22 5.17 21.70
CA THR A 62 -7.41 3.87 22.35
C THR A 62 -8.75 3.71 23.08
N GLU A 63 -9.40 4.83 23.41
CA GLU A 63 -10.72 4.86 24.05
C GLU A 63 -11.86 4.72 23.05
N THR A 64 -11.57 4.91 21.77
CA THR A 64 -12.59 4.93 20.70
C THR A 64 -13.16 3.54 20.43
N LEU A 65 -14.43 3.48 20.05
CA LEU A 65 -15.10 2.23 19.68
C LEU A 65 -14.39 1.55 18.51
N ALA A 66 -14.02 2.30 17.47
CA ALA A 66 -13.30 1.77 16.30
C ALA A 66 -11.99 1.05 16.71
N PHE A 67 -11.21 1.66 17.60
CA PHE A 67 -9.95 1.06 18.07
C PHE A 67 -10.19 -0.20 18.90
N ARG A 68 -11.16 -0.18 19.82
CA ARG A 68 -11.49 -1.37 20.63
C ARG A 68 -11.97 -2.53 19.76
N LEU A 69 -12.82 -2.27 18.78
CA LEU A 69 -13.30 -3.29 17.84
C LEU A 69 -12.17 -3.86 16.97
N LEU A 70 -11.17 -3.05 16.59
CA LEU A 70 -9.97 -3.54 15.91
C LEU A 70 -9.09 -4.40 16.84
N ARG A 71 -8.83 -3.95 18.06
CA ARG A 71 -7.92 -4.61 19.01
C ARG A 71 -8.50 -5.91 19.56
N ASP A 72 -9.78 -5.89 19.94
CA ASP A 72 -10.39 -6.92 20.77
C ASP A 72 -11.01 -8.07 19.94
N ASP A 73 -11.25 -7.89 18.64
CA ASP A 73 -11.73 -8.94 17.74
C ASP A 73 -10.55 -9.75 17.16
N PRO A 74 -10.43 -11.07 17.46
CA PRO A 74 -9.35 -11.90 16.95
C PRO A 74 -9.41 -12.08 15.42
N GLU A 75 -10.58 -11.89 14.81
CA GLU A 75 -10.76 -12.00 13.36
C GLU A 75 -10.56 -10.66 12.63
N ALA A 76 -10.42 -9.55 13.36
CA ALA A 76 -10.11 -8.26 12.75
C ALA A 76 -8.75 -8.31 12.04
N ARG A 77 -8.73 -7.74 10.84
CA ARG A 77 -7.53 -7.61 10.00
C ARG A 77 -7.25 -6.14 9.75
N LEU A 78 -5.99 -5.81 9.57
CA LEU A 78 -5.54 -4.43 9.35
C LEU A 78 -4.81 -4.30 8.02
N LEU A 79 -5.32 -3.46 7.14
CA LEU A 79 -4.66 -3.04 5.92
C LEU A 79 -3.93 -1.72 6.20
N LEU A 80 -2.60 -1.74 6.20
CA LEU A 80 -1.78 -0.52 6.28
C LEU A 80 -1.61 0.04 4.87
N TYR A 81 -2.15 1.24 4.64
CA TYR A 81 -2.15 1.89 3.34
C TYR A 81 -1.05 2.95 3.25
N PHE A 82 -0.08 2.72 2.36
CA PHE A 82 1.04 3.60 2.06
C PHE A 82 0.76 4.34 0.75
N HIS A 83 0.44 5.64 0.83
CA HIS A 83 -0.01 6.41 -0.33
C HIS A 83 1.15 6.87 -1.25
N GLY A 84 0.80 7.30 -2.46
CA GLY A 84 1.72 7.90 -3.43
C GLY A 84 2.11 9.36 -3.12
N ASN A 85 2.91 9.99 -3.96
CA ASN A 85 3.59 11.26 -3.69
C ASN A 85 2.73 12.55 -3.75
N ALA A 86 1.42 12.46 -4.00
CA ALA A 86 0.57 13.64 -4.24
C ALA A 86 -0.58 13.78 -3.23
N ALA A 87 -1.14 14.98 -3.12
CA ALA A 87 -2.32 15.29 -2.30
C ALA A 87 -2.19 14.82 -0.83
N THR A 88 -3.28 14.39 -0.20
CA THR A 88 -3.32 13.95 1.21
C THR A 88 -4.18 12.69 1.35
N LEU A 89 -4.14 12.01 2.49
CA LEU A 89 -4.96 10.82 2.74
C LEU A 89 -6.45 11.03 2.50
N GLY A 90 -6.95 12.27 2.68
CA GLY A 90 -8.35 12.65 2.44
C GLY A 90 -8.67 13.01 0.99
N GLN A 91 -7.78 12.73 0.05
CA GLN A 91 -8.05 12.92 -1.37
C GLN A 91 -9.22 12.03 -1.81
N GLN A 92 -10.17 12.61 -2.54
CA GLN A 92 -11.41 11.93 -2.95
C GLN A 92 -11.20 10.48 -3.45
N ARG A 93 -10.28 10.27 -4.41
CA ARG A 93 -10.00 8.93 -4.96
C ARG A 93 -9.55 7.94 -3.89
N ARG A 94 -8.63 8.33 -3.00
CA ARG A 94 -8.21 7.49 -1.88
C ARG A 94 -9.35 7.13 -0.95
N THR A 95 -10.25 8.07 -0.70
CA THR A 95 -11.43 7.75 0.13
C THR A 95 -12.38 6.75 -0.53
N GLU A 96 -12.46 6.75 -1.87
CA GLU A 96 -13.16 5.71 -2.63
C GLU A 96 -12.46 4.35 -2.50
N GLU A 97 -11.12 4.32 -2.55
CA GLU A 97 -10.33 3.12 -2.32
C GLU A 97 -10.55 2.55 -0.90
N TYR A 98 -10.45 3.39 0.14
CA TYR A 98 -10.64 2.96 1.53
C TYR A 98 -12.04 2.38 1.74
N ARG A 99 -13.07 3.00 1.16
CA ARG A 99 -14.43 2.45 1.20
C ARG A 99 -14.50 1.12 0.47
N SER A 100 -13.88 0.98 -0.70
CA SER A 100 -13.86 -0.29 -1.44
C SER A 100 -13.23 -1.41 -0.61
N TYR A 101 -12.09 -1.15 0.03
CA TYR A 101 -11.40 -2.15 0.85
C TYR A 101 -12.11 -2.45 2.17
N ALA A 102 -12.65 -1.44 2.84
CA ALA A 102 -13.35 -1.58 4.13
C ALA A 102 -14.80 -2.08 3.98
N SER A 103 -15.39 -1.98 2.79
CA SER A 103 -16.76 -2.44 2.50
C SER A 103 -16.81 -3.71 1.65
N GLY A 104 -15.66 -4.32 1.35
CA GLY A 104 -15.56 -5.55 0.58
C GLY A 104 -16.16 -6.77 1.29
N ALA A 105 -16.06 -7.95 0.65
CA ALA A 105 -16.72 -9.18 1.08
C ALA A 105 -16.33 -9.69 2.48
N CYS A 106 -15.25 -9.19 3.09
CA CYS A 106 -14.93 -9.46 4.48
C CYS A 106 -15.29 -8.27 5.36
N GLU A 107 -16.25 -8.48 6.25
CA GLU A 107 -16.81 -7.47 7.15
C GLU A 107 -15.86 -7.01 8.27
N LYS A 108 -14.56 -7.34 8.22
CA LYS A 108 -13.59 -7.14 9.33
C LYS A 108 -12.20 -6.64 8.91
N ILE A 109 -12.05 -6.07 7.71
CA ILE A 109 -10.77 -5.47 7.26
C ILE A 109 -10.77 -3.97 7.53
N PHE A 110 -10.10 -3.56 8.59
CA PHE A 110 -9.88 -2.15 8.91
C PHE A 110 -8.80 -1.59 8.00
N VAL A 111 -8.90 -0.31 7.63
CA VAL A 111 -7.85 0.38 6.88
C VAL A 111 -7.21 1.43 7.78
N LEU A 112 -5.89 1.38 7.93
CA LEU A 112 -5.11 2.44 8.55
C LEU A 112 -4.38 3.21 7.45
N ALA A 113 -4.82 4.44 7.22
CA ALA A 113 -4.21 5.35 6.25
C ALA A 113 -3.60 6.53 6.99
N PHE A 114 -2.41 6.97 6.58
CA PHE A 114 -1.70 8.08 7.22
C PHE A 114 -1.07 8.98 6.17
N ASP A 115 -0.88 10.26 6.50
CA ASP A 115 -0.07 11.18 5.70
C ASP A 115 1.37 11.10 6.20
N TYR A 116 2.35 10.91 5.31
CA TYR A 116 3.77 11.03 5.69
C TYR A 116 4.08 12.44 6.24
N ARG A 117 5.19 12.60 6.95
CA ARG A 117 5.67 13.91 7.39
C ARG A 117 5.70 14.90 6.21
N GLY A 118 5.19 16.11 6.44
CA GLY A 118 5.05 17.14 5.40
C GLY A 118 3.87 16.96 4.43
N PHE A 119 3.05 15.92 4.56
CA PHE A 119 1.78 15.76 3.86
C PHE A 119 0.60 16.10 4.76
N GLY A 120 -0.47 16.63 4.16
CA GLY A 120 -1.73 16.93 4.84
C GLY A 120 -1.57 17.69 6.15
N LYS A 121 -1.91 17.03 7.27
CA LYS A 121 -1.81 17.58 8.63
C LYS A 121 -0.61 17.03 9.44
N SER A 122 0.25 16.23 8.81
CA SER A 122 1.46 15.70 9.43
C SER A 122 2.54 16.76 9.55
N THR A 123 3.30 16.76 10.64
CA THR A 123 4.39 17.74 10.87
C THR A 123 5.68 17.32 10.19
N GLY A 124 6.64 18.24 10.05
CA GLY A 124 7.97 17.96 9.49
C GLY A 124 8.08 18.17 7.98
N GLU A 125 9.22 17.78 7.42
CA GLU A 125 9.52 17.82 5.99
C GLU A 125 9.81 16.41 5.47
N PRO A 126 9.33 16.02 4.28
CA PRO A 126 9.55 14.68 3.78
C PRO A 126 11.02 14.47 3.40
N SER A 127 11.53 13.29 3.67
CA SER A 127 12.85 12.83 3.22
C SER A 127 12.81 11.31 3.18
N GLU A 128 13.72 10.67 2.45
CA GLU A 128 13.74 9.21 2.41
C GLU A 128 13.85 8.61 3.83
N ALA A 129 14.81 9.06 4.62
CA ALA A 129 15.00 8.57 5.99
C ALA A 129 13.76 8.89 6.85
N GLY A 130 13.17 10.05 6.66
CA GLY A 130 11.96 10.44 7.37
C GLY A 130 10.75 9.55 7.04
N LEU A 131 10.52 9.23 5.76
CA LEU A 131 9.42 8.36 5.34
C LEU A 131 9.60 6.93 5.87
N ARG A 132 10.84 6.45 6.00
CA ARG A 132 11.16 5.18 6.65
C ARG A 132 10.79 5.21 8.14
N THR A 133 11.21 6.25 8.86
CA THR A 133 10.83 6.47 10.27
C THR A 133 9.32 6.58 10.44
N ASP A 134 8.63 7.21 9.49
CA ASP A 134 7.17 7.33 9.52
C ASP A 134 6.50 5.97 9.40
N ALA A 135 6.94 5.16 8.42
CA ALA A 135 6.46 3.81 8.20
C ALA A 135 6.69 2.91 9.42
N GLU A 136 7.88 2.96 10.01
CA GLU A 136 8.19 2.26 11.26
C GLU A 136 7.23 2.66 12.37
N SER A 137 6.96 3.96 12.54
CA SER A 137 6.10 4.45 13.63
C SER A 137 4.66 3.95 13.48
N VAL A 138 4.17 3.84 12.24
CA VAL A 138 2.84 3.29 11.94
C VAL A 138 2.78 1.79 12.18
N VAL A 139 3.82 1.04 11.78
CA VAL A 139 3.91 -0.41 12.05
C VAL A 139 4.04 -0.67 13.56
N ASP A 140 4.89 0.08 14.26
CA ASP A 140 5.04 -0.01 15.72
C ASP A 140 3.73 0.30 16.44
N TRP A 141 2.95 1.28 15.96
CA TRP A 141 1.61 1.53 16.49
C TRP A 141 0.68 0.32 16.29
N ALA A 142 0.66 -0.27 15.09
CA ALA A 142 -0.17 -1.43 14.79
C ALA A 142 0.18 -2.65 15.64
N LEU A 143 1.49 -2.93 15.79
CA LEU A 143 2.00 -4.10 16.52
C LEU A 143 1.93 -3.93 18.04
N ASN A 144 2.26 -2.74 18.57
CA ASN A 144 2.48 -2.56 20.01
C ASN A 144 1.30 -1.85 20.70
N VAL A 145 0.65 -0.90 20.03
CA VAL A 145 -0.49 -0.14 20.58
C VAL A 145 -1.80 -0.86 20.27
N ALA A 146 -2.07 -1.11 18.99
CA ALA A 146 -3.26 -1.84 18.55
C ALA A 146 -3.15 -3.36 18.75
N ARG A 147 -1.93 -3.87 19.04
CA ARG A 147 -1.65 -5.29 19.36
C ARG A 147 -2.13 -6.27 18.28
N ILE A 148 -2.06 -5.85 17.02
CA ILE A 148 -2.44 -6.69 15.90
C ILE A 148 -1.28 -7.61 15.57
N ALA A 149 -1.58 -8.91 15.45
CA ALA A 149 -0.57 -9.89 15.11
C ALA A 149 -0.06 -9.63 13.67
N PRO A 150 1.25 -9.77 13.38
CA PRO A 150 1.81 -9.51 12.04
C PRO A 150 1.09 -10.25 10.91
N ASN A 151 0.70 -11.51 11.15
CA ASN A 151 -0.06 -12.34 10.20
C ASN A 151 -1.52 -11.90 9.96
N ARG A 152 -1.98 -10.84 10.65
CA ARG A 152 -3.27 -10.16 10.43
C ARG A 152 -3.10 -8.77 9.82
N ILE A 153 -1.88 -8.41 9.39
CA ILE A 153 -1.55 -7.14 8.78
C ILE A 153 -1.11 -7.35 7.32
N VAL A 154 -1.72 -6.62 6.39
CA VAL A 154 -1.24 -6.49 5.00
C VAL A 154 -0.71 -5.09 4.77
N LEU A 155 0.45 -4.99 4.11
CA LEU A 155 0.98 -3.71 3.66
C LEU A 155 0.57 -3.49 2.20
N LEU A 156 -0.12 -2.39 1.92
CA LEU A 156 -0.49 -2.00 0.57
C LEU A 156 0.18 -0.67 0.22
N GLY A 157 1.10 -0.70 -0.73
CA GLY A 157 1.78 0.47 -1.25
C GLY A 157 1.27 0.86 -2.63
N HIS A 158 1.08 2.16 -2.84
CA HIS A 158 0.78 2.73 -4.17
C HIS A 158 1.86 3.73 -4.58
N SER A 159 2.42 3.54 -5.77
CA SER A 159 3.44 4.43 -6.33
C SER A 159 4.60 4.61 -5.34
N LEU A 160 4.88 5.82 -4.85
CA LEU A 160 5.88 6.05 -3.78
C LEU A 160 5.75 5.07 -2.59
N GLY A 161 4.53 4.73 -2.20
CA GLY A 161 4.25 3.83 -1.10
C GLY A 161 4.75 2.40 -1.32
N THR A 162 5.01 1.96 -2.56
CA THR A 162 5.55 0.60 -2.82
C THR A 162 6.96 0.44 -2.28
N ALA A 163 7.78 1.47 -2.44
CA ALA A 163 9.14 1.48 -1.92
C ALA A 163 9.17 1.64 -0.40
N VAL A 164 8.32 2.52 0.16
CA VAL A 164 8.20 2.71 1.62
C VAL A 164 7.74 1.42 2.31
N SER A 165 6.67 0.79 1.80
CA SER A 165 6.13 -0.46 2.35
C SER A 165 7.12 -1.62 2.23
N THR A 166 7.87 -1.71 1.12
CA THR A 166 8.94 -2.70 0.95
C THR A 166 10.07 -2.49 1.96
N ALA A 167 10.52 -1.24 2.15
CA ALA A 167 11.60 -0.91 3.06
C ALA A 167 11.24 -1.26 4.52
N VAL A 168 10.03 -0.90 4.97
CA VAL A 168 9.59 -1.25 6.33
C VAL A 168 9.34 -2.76 6.46
N ALA A 169 8.81 -3.43 5.43
CA ALA A 169 8.66 -4.89 5.46
C ALA A 169 9.99 -5.60 5.68
N LEU A 170 11.03 -5.21 4.95
CA LEU A 170 12.36 -5.78 5.09
C LEU A 170 12.95 -5.52 6.48
N GLN A 171 12.81 -4.29 6.99
CA GLN A 171 13.31 -3.94 8.31
C GLN A 171 12.72 -4.82 9.41
N TYR A 172 11.41 -5.10 9.35
CA TYR A 172 10.75 -5.98 10.31
C TYR A 172 11.06 -7.47 10.04
N ALA A 173 11.31 -7.85 8.79
CA ALA A 173 11.81 -9.19 8.45
C ALA A 173 13.13 -9.50 9.17
N GLU A 174 14.05 -8.52 9.23
CA GLU A 174 15.33 -8.64 9.97
C GLU A 174 15.13 -8.84 11.48
N LEU A 175 13.97 -8.43 12.01
CA LEU A 175 13.57 -8.64 13.40
C LEU A 175 12.73 -9.93 13.59
N GLY A 176 12.59 -10.75 12.54
CA GLY A 176 11.80 -11.99 12.58
C GLY A 176 10.28 -11.78 12.49
N VAL A 177 9.83 -10.61 12.02
CA VAL A 177 8.42 -10.29 11.85
C VAL A 177 8.01 -10.44 10.38
N GLU A 178 7.04 -11.32 10.12
CA GLU A 178 6.47 -11.56 8.80
C GLU A 178 5.00 -11.08 8.75
N PHE A 179 4.70 -10.18 7.82
CA PHE A 179 3.33 -9.71 7.59
C PHE A 179 2.52 -10.73 6.80
N ALA A 180 1.18 -10.64 6.86
CA ALA A 180 0.28 -11.53 6.10
C ALA A 180 0.56 -11.46 4.59
N GLY A 181 0.97 -10.29 4.10
CA GLY A 181 1.55 -10.12 2.78
C GLY A 181 1.73 -8.67 2.39
N ILE A 182 2.25 -8.47 1.19
CA ILE A 182 2.62 -7.17 0.63
C ILE A 182 1.96 -7.02 -0.74
N ILE A 183 1.27 -5.91 -0.96
CA ILE A 183 0.61 -5.56 -2.22
C ILE A 183 1.23 -4.27 -2.74
N LEU A 184 1.80 -4.30 -3.94
CA LEU A 184 2.51 -3.20 -4.57
C LEU A 184 1.78 -2.79 -5.85
N CYS A 185 1.16 -1.61 -5.83
CA CYS A 185 0.43 -1.06 -6.96
C CYS A 185 1.23 0.06 -7.63
N ALA A 186 1.38 0.01 -8.96
CA ALA A 186 2.21 0.93 -9.74
C ALA A 186 3.67 1.00 -9.25
N ALA A 187 4.27 -0.17 -8.98
CA ALA A 187 5.61 -0.28 -8.42
C ALA A 187 6.71 0.03 -9.43
N PHE A 188 7.85 0.50 -8.93
CA PHE A 188 9.05 0.81 -9.71
C PHE A 188 10.30 0.20 -9.08
N THR A 189 11.34 -0.02 -9.89
CA THR A 189 12.59 -0.66 -9.45
C THR A 189 13.39 0.24 -8.50
N ASN A 190 13.63 1.48 -8.90
CA ASN A 190 14.23 2.53 -8.09
C ASN A 190 13.66 3.91 -8.49
N ALA A 191 13.77 4.88 -7.59
CA ALA A 191 13.19 6.19 -7.82
C ALA A 191 13.93 6.92 -8.96
N GLY A 192 15.24 6.76 -9.10
CA GLY A 192 16.04 7.44 -10.12
C GLY A 192 15.63 7.07 -11.54
N ASN A 193 15.41 5.79 -11.84
CA ASN A 193 14.90 5.31 -13.13
C ASN A 193 13.45 5.71 -13.34
N ALA A 194 12.63 5.63 -12.29
CA ALA A 194 11.23 6.05 -12.34
C ALA A 194 11.10 7.54 -12.70
N PHE A 195 11.94 8.41 -12.14
CA PHE A 195 11.95 9.85 -12.41
C PHE A 195 12.88 10.28 -13.56
N ALA A 196 13.84 9.46 -13.99
CA ALA A 196 14.62 9.70 -15.21
C ALA A 196 13.82 9.37 -16.47
N SER A 197 12.96 8.36 -16.43
CA SER A 197 11.98 8.04 -17.49
C SER A 197 11.00 9.20 -17.76
N TYR A 198 10.80 10.09 -16.79
CA TYR A 198 10.06 11.35 -16.95
C TYR A 198 10.83 12.42 -17.75
N SER A 199 12.15 12.28 -17.90
CA SER A 199 13.03 13.27 -18.56
C SER A 199 13.50 12.85 -19.96
N ILE A 200 13.52 11.55 -20.27
CA ILE A 200 14.03 11.01 -21.53
C ILE A 200 12.85 10.72 -22.47
N GLY A 201 12.24 11.78 -22.99
CA GLY A 201 11.08 11.65 -23.87
C GLY A 201 10.67 12.96 -24.50
N GLY A 202 11.64 13.77 -24.95
CA GLY A 202 11.43 15.07 -25.57
C GLY A 202 10.72 15.06 -26.93
N VAL A 203 9.90 14.05 -27.28
CA VAL A 203 9.20 13.99 -28.56
C VAL A 203 7.80 13.35 -28.42
N ILE A 204 6.78 14.22 -28.53
CA ILE A 204 5.35 14.04 -28.85
C ILE A 204 4.33 13.92 -27.68
N PRO A 205 3.30 14.79 -27.65
CA PRO A 205 2.36 14.95 -26.54
C PRO A 205 1.05 14.17 -26.77
N VAL A 206 0.56 13.48 -25.75
CA VAL A 206 -0.85 13.05 -25.70
C VAL A 206 -1.42 13.41 -24.33
N LEU A 207 -1.97 14.62 -24.29
CA LEU A 207 -3.03 15.10 -23.37
C LEU A 207 -2.76 15.03 -21.85
N ALA A 208 -2.28 16.16 -21.33
CA ALA A 208 -2.07 16.54 -19.93
C ALA A 208 -3.37 16.59 -19.06
N PRO A 209 -3.32 16.79 -17.71
CA PRO A 209 -2.16 17.01 -16.84
C PRO A 209 -2.19 16.21 -15.52
N VAL A 210 -1.19 15.37 -15.26
CA VAL A 210 -0.66 15.27 -13.90
C VAL A 210 0.56 16.17 -13.86
N LYS A 211 0.30 17.49 -13.82
CA LYS A 211 1.33 18.41 -13.36
C LYS A 211 1.57 18.04 -11.89
N MET A 212 2.61 17.27 -11.62
CA MET A 212 3.28 17.34 -10.32
C MET A 212 3.43 18.82 -10.00
N ILE A 213 3.15 19.23 -8.75
CA ILE A 213 3.43 20.61 -8.32
C ILE A 213 4.92 20.83 -8.66
N PRO A 214 5.29 21.71 -9.63
CA PRO A 214 6.66 21.73 -10.16
C PRO A 214 7.71 22.03 -9.08
N ALA A 215 7.31 22.78 -8.06
CA ALA A 215 8.08 23.01 -6.85
C ALA A 215 8.36 21.72 -6.07
N PHE A 216 7.40 20.80 -5.98
CA PHE A 216 7.56 19.51 -5.31
C PHE A 216 8.37 18.51 -6.14
N GLN A 217 8.24 18.48 -7.48
CA GLN A 217 9.09 17.63 -8.33
C GLN A 217 10.58 18.01 -8.20
N THR A 218 10.86 19.31 -8.20
CA THR A 218 12.21 19.87 -8.02
C THR A 218 12.73 19.66 -6.60
N TRP A 219 11.83 19.67 -5.61
CA TRP A 219 12.12 19.38 -4.22
C TRP A 219 12.38 17.88 -4.00
N PHE A 220 11.56 17.01 -4.59
CA PHE A 220 11.64 15.54 -4.49
C PHE A 220 12.95 15.04 -5.06
N SER A 221 13.33 15.50 -6.27
CA SER A 221 14.61 15.14 -6.88
C SER A 221 15.84 15.65 -6.13
N ARG A 222 15.71 16.68 -5.28
CA ARG A 222 16.82 17.24 -4.47
C ARG A 222 16.92 16.64 -3.08
N LYS A 223 15.81 16.18 -2.49
CA LYS A 223 15.72 15.71 -1.09
C LYS A 223 15.56 14.20 -0.96
N MET A 224 15.10 13.51 -2.00
CA MET A 224 15.10 12.06 -2.11
C MET A 224 16.36 11.67 -2.88
N GLN A 225 17.44 11.41 -2.13
CA GLN A 225 18.60 10.73 -2.73
C GLN A 225 18.11 9.35 -3.17
N ASP A 226 18.31 9.00 -4.44
CA ASP A 226 17.79 7.76 -4.99
C ASP A 226 18.50 6.53 -4.37
N THR A 227 17.98 6.02 -3.26
CA THR A 227 18.47 4.77 -2.65
C THR A 227 17.37 3.72 -2.42
N TRP A 228 16.15 3.97 -2.90
CA TRP A 228 15.01 3.04 -2.83
C TRP A 228 15.12 1.92 -3.85
N ARG A 229 16.14 1.08 -3.68
CA ARG A 229 16.35 -0.18 -4.39
C ARG A 229 15.27 -1.19 -3.96
N THR A 230 14.06 -0.99 -4.47
CA THR A 230 12.89 -1.84 -4.19
C THR A 230 13.16 -3.26 -4.67
N ASP A 231 13.88 -3.39 -5.79
CA ASP A 231 14.41 -4.64 -6.31
C ASP A 231 15.24 -5.41 -5.28
N LEU A 232 16.24 -4.77 -4.67
CA LEU A 232 17.09 -5.43 -3.66
C LEU A 232 16.29 -5.74 -2.40
N GLY A 233 15.37 -4.86 -2.02
CA GLY A 233 14.51 -5.07 -0.84
C GLY A 233 13.62 -6.29 -0.99
N LEU A 234 12.99 -6.45 -2.15
CA LEU A 234 12.15 -7.61 -2.46
C LEU A 234 12.98 -8.90 -2.56
N ALA A 235 14.14 -8.85 -3.21
CA ALA A 235 15.07 -9.99 -3.25
C ALA A 235 15.55 -10.40 -1.85
N ALA A 236 15.75 -9.46 -0.93
CA ALA A 236 16.09 -9.79 0.46
C ALA A 236 14.89 -10.41 1.20
N LEU A 237 13.67 -9.91 0.95
CA LEU A 237 12.45 -10.47 1.54
C LEU A 237 12.20 -11.93 1.14
N THR A 238 12.48 -12.31 -0.12
CA THR A 238 12.33 -13.72 -0.56
C THR A 238 13.21 -14.69 0.23
N ARG A 239 14.35 -14.22 0.77
CA ARG A 239 15.27 -15.01 1.60
C ARG A 239 14.92 -15.00 3.08
N LYS A 240 14.20 -13.97 3.55
CA LYS A 240 13.91 -13.75 4.97
C LYS A 240 12.56 -14.33 5.38
N TYR A 241 11.55 -14.21 4.53
CA TYR A 241 10.21 -14.70 4.85
C TYR A 241 10.13 -16.22 4.68
N SER A 242 9.68 -16.90 5.73
CA SER A 242 9.32 -18.31 5.70
C SER A 242 8.13 -18.59 4.78
N ARG A 243 7.21 -17.62 4.64
CA ARG A 243 6.06 -17.69 3.73
C ARG A 243 5.76 -16.31 3.12
N LEU A 244 6.47 -15.97 2.05
CA LEU A 244 6.23 -14.71 1.33
C LEU A 244 4.90 -14.74 0.56
N GLN A 245 4.05 -13.75 0.79
CA GLN A 245 2.92 -13.43 -0.09
C GLN A 245 3.10 -12.03 -0.68
N LEU A 246 3.36 -11.97 -1.99
CA LEU A 246 3.63 -10.72 -2.70
C LEU A 246 2.71 -10.59 -3.91
N VAL A 247 2.06 -9.44 -4.06
CA VAL A 247 1.18 -9.13 -5.20
C VAL A 247 1.64 -7.83 -5.84
N PHE A 248 1.96 -7.88 -7.13
CA PHE A 248 2.17 -6.72 -7.97
C PHE A 248 0.88 -6.41 -8.74
N VAL A 249 0.52 -5.14 -8.80
CA VAL A 249 -0.63 -4.66 -9.58
C VAL A 249 -0.23 -3.46 -10.44
N HIS A 250 -0.61 -3.47 -11.71
CA HIS A 250 -0.42 -2.33 -12.62
C HIS A 250 -1.51 -2.30 -13.70
N ALA A 251 -1.69 -1.15 -14.34
CA ALA A 251 -2.52 -0.98 -15.53
C ALA A 251 -1.66 -0.70 -16.78
N GLU A 252 -2.02 -1.28 -17.93
CA GLU A 252 -1.30 -1.06 -19.20
C GLU A 252 -1.41 0.38 -19.71
N ASP A 253 -2.52 1.05 -19.41
CA ASP A 253 -2.81 2.44 -19.75
C ASP A 253 -2.37 3.44 -18.67
N ASP A 254 -1.49 3.03 -17.75
CA ASP A 254 -0.85 3.93 -16.78
C ASP A 254 0.05 4.95 -17.51
N GLY A 255 -0.50 6.14 -17.75
CA GLY A 255 0.22 7.27 -18.36
C GLY A 255 1.15 8.03 -17.41
N THR A 256 1.28 7.61 -16.15
CA THR A 256 2.14 8.22 -15.13
C THR A 256 3.38 7.36 -14.91
N MET A 257 3.22 6.05 -14.73
CA MET A 257 4.30 5.10 -14.53
C MET A 257 4.22 3.99 -15.59
N PRO A 258 5.26 3.81 -16.42
CA PRO A 258 5.28 2.68 -17.36
C PRO A 258 5.20 1.34 -16.63
N TRP A 259 4.22 0.50 -16.98
CA TRP A 259 4.00 -0.80 -16.32
C TRP A 259 5.16 -1.78 -16.48
N ASN A 260 6.06 -1.57 -17.46
CA ASN A 260 7.28 -2.34 -17.63
C ASN A 260 8.22 -2.27 -16.41
N GLN A 261 8.14 -1.21 -15.59
CA GLN A 261 8.89 -1.11 -14.34
C GLN A 261 8.42 -2.17 -13.32
N THR A 262 7.11 -2.41 -13.24
CA THR A 262 6.57 -3.49 -12.41
C THR A 262 6.87 -4.87 -13.01
N GLU A 263 6.89 -5.00 -14.34
CA GLU A 263 7.31 -6.22 -15.02
C GLU A 263 8.75 -6.59 -14.65
N GLU A 264 9.67 -5.63 -14.75
CA GLU A 264 11.08 -5.80 -14.41
C GLU A 264 11.27 -6.14 -12.93
N LEU A 265 10.57 -5.44 -12.04
CA LEU A 265 10.63 -5.67 -10.60
C LEU A 265 10.08 -7.05 -10.20
N CYS A 266 8.96 -7.47 -10.79
CA CYS A 266 8.42 -8.80 -10.58
C CYS A 266 9.40 -9.88 -11.07
N ARG A 267 10.03 -9.64 -12.22
CA ARG A 267 11.01 -10.55 -12.81
C ARG A 267 12.22 -10.75 -11.91
N SER A 268 12.83 -9.67 -11.41
CA SER A 268 13.98 -9.77 -10.51
C SER A 268 13.60 -10.45 -9.18
N THR A 269 12.40 -10.16 -8.66
CA THR A 269 11.91 -10.79 -7.43
C THR A 269 11.69 -12.31 -7.59
N VAL A 270 11.11 -12.73 -8.72
CA VAL A 270 10.92 -14.15 -9.06
C VAL A 270 12.26 -14.87 -9.24
N ALA A 271 13.24 -14.23 -9.87
CA ALA A 271 14.60 -14.77 -10.00
C ALA A 271 15.24 -14.99 -8.62
N ALA A 272 15.24 -13.97 -7.77
CA ALA A 272 15.78 -14.04 -6.41
C ALA A 272 15.08 -15.05 -5.50
N ALA A 273 13.79 -15.34 -5.74
CA ALA A 273 13.08 -16.40 -5.04
C ALA A 273 13.46 -17.81 -5.53
N THR A 274 13.85 -17.95 -6.80
CA THR A 274 14.15 -19.24 -7.43
C THR A 274 15.57 -19.70 -7.15
N ASP A 275 16.53 -18.79 -7.30
CA ASP A 275 17.93 -19.02 -6.95
C ASP A 275 18.40 -17.94 -5.96
N PRO A 276 18.30 -18.23 -4.65
CA PRO A 276 18.77 -17.31 -3.62
C PRO A 276 20.29 -17.05 -3.63
N SER A 277 21.07 -17.86 -4.38
CA SER A 277 22.54 -17.85 -4.41
C SER A 277 23.14 -17.15 -5.62
N SER A 278 22.33 -16.81 -6.64
CA SER A 278 22.77 -16.06 -7.80
C SER A 278 22.74 -14.54 -7.52
N ASP A 279 23.92 -13.92 -7.44
CA ASP A 279 24.09 -12.46 -7.49
C ASP A 279 24.05 -11.93 -8.95
N ASP A 280 23.75 -12.78 -9.92
CA ASP A 280 23.85 -12.49 -11.34
C ASP A 280 22.50 -12.08 -11.93
N ASP A 281 22.44 -10.89 -12.55
CA ASP A 281 21.28 -10.36 -13.30
C ASP A 281 21.07 -11.08 -14.65
N THR A 282 21.78 -12.19 -14.90
CA THR A 282 21.72 -12.93 -16.15
C THR A 282 20.45 -13.77 -16.23
N TRP A 283 19.46 -13.20 -16.91
CA TRP A 283 18.25 -13.90 -17.34
C TRP A 283 18.61 -14.91 -18.44
N GLY A 284 19.14 -16.07 -18.07
CA GLY A 284 19.40 -17.20 -18.97
C GLY A 284 18.20 -18.14 -19.03
N GLU A 285 17.53 -18.19 -20.19
CA GLU A 285 16.64 -19.24 -20.79
C GLU A 285 15.64 -20.07 -19.92
N GLN A 286 15.62 -19.99 -18.59
CA GLN A 286 14.72 -20.76 -17.72
C GLN A 286 13.93 -19.84 -16.79
N THR A 287 12.95 -19.12 -17.35
CA THR A 287 11.93 -18.46 -16.55
C THR A 287 11.21 -19.51 -15.69
N PRO A 288 11.07 -19.31 -14.38
CA PRO A 288 10.27 -20.19 -13.54
C PRO A 288 8.85 -20.30 -14.10
N LYS A 289 8.35 -21.53 -14.21
CA LYS A 289 6.98 -21.77 -14.69
C LYS A 289 5.99 -21.05 -13.79
N TYR A 290 5.03 -20.37 -14.40
CA TYR A 290 3.92 -19.73 -13.72
C TYR A 290 2.60 -20.28 -14.23
N GLU A 291 1.58 -20.15 -13.40
CA GLU A 291 0.19 -20.27 -13.83
C GLU A 291 -0.26 -18.93 -14.41
N ALA A 292 -0.82 -18.96 -15.62
CA ALA A 292 -1.40 -17.80 -16.28
C ALA A 292 -2.92 -17.88 -16.20
N VAL A 293 -3.56 -16.78 -15.81
CA VAL A 293 -5.02 -16.63 -15.83
C VAL A 293 -5.35 -15.45 -16.74
N ASP A 294 -6.09 -15.74 -17.80
CA ASP A 294 -6.67 -14.72 -18.67
C ASP A 294 -7.95 -14.19 -18.03
N LEU A 295 -7.98 -12.89 -17.72
CA LEU A 295 -9.13 -12.21 -17.11
C LEU A 295 -9.93 -11.42 -18.17
N GLY A 296 -9.66 -11.63 -19.46
CA GLY A 296 -10.31 -10.92 -20.55
C GLY A 296 -10.01 -9.42 -20.49
N GLU A 297 -11.05 -8.59 -20.49
CA GLU A 297 -10.90 -7.13 -20.43
C GLU A 297 -10.41 -6.61 -19.07
N ALA A 298 -10.52 -7.42 -18.01
CA ALA A 298 -9.93 -7.10 -16.73
C ALA A 298 -8.40 -7.29 -16.71
N GLY A 299 -7.80 -7.86 -17.76
CA GLY A 299 -6.36 -8.03 -17.92
C GLY A 299 -5.89 -9.46 -17.76
N ARG A 300 -4.73 -9.63 -17.13
CA ARG A 300 -4.11 -10.94 -16.91
C ARG A 300 -3.50 -11.06 -15.54
N GLN A 301 -3.47 -12.28 -15.03
CA GLN A 301 -2.77 -12.64 -13.81
C GLN A 301 -1.72 -13.71 -14.10
N GLN A 302 -0.55 -13.57 -13.51
CA GLN A 302 0.52 -14.57 -13.50
C GLN A 302 0.87 -14.90 -12.06
N ILE A 303 1.03 -16.19 -11.76
CA ILE A 303 1.20 -16.69 -10.40
C ILE A 303 2.40 -17.63 -10.36
N TRP A 304 3.38 -17.28 -9.55
CA TRP A 304 4.55 -18.10 -9.26
C TRP A 304 4.43 -18.67 -7.85
N GLN A 305 4.53 -19.99 -7.74
CA GLN A 305 4.68 -20.70 -6.47
C GLN A 305 6.09 -21.26 -6.39
N ILE A 306 6.94 -20.67 -5.55
CA ILE A 306 8.36 -20.99 -5.46
C ILE A 306 8.65 -21.38 -4.00
N GLY A 307 8.70 -22.68 -3.74
CA GLY A 307 8.70 -23.18 -2.36
C GLY A 307 7.48 -22.64 -1.59
N ALA A 308 7.75 -21.96 -0.46
CA ALA A 308 6.72 -21.32 0.36
C ALA A 308 6.38 -19.87 -0.08
N ALA A 309 7.13 -19.29 -1.03
CA ALA A 309 6.85 -17.98 -1.58
C ALA A 309 5.78 -18.06 -2.67
N ARG A 310 4.81 -17.15 -2.59
CA ARG A 310 3.78 -16.94 -3.60
C ARG A 310 3.87 -15.51 -4.12
N ILE A 311 4.22 -15.37 -5.39
CA ILE A 311 4.34 -14.08 -6.08
C ILE A 311 3.25 -14.02 -7.14
N VAL A 312 2.49 -12.95 -7.16
CA VAL A 312 1.44 -12.69 -8.15
C VAL A 312 1.72 -11.40 -8.86
N LYS A 313 1.49 -11.38 -10.16
CA LYS A 313 1.44 -10.14 -10.94
C LYS A 313 0.11 -10.06 -11.67
N LEU A 314 -0.61 -8.97 -11.41
CA LEU A 314 -1.87 -8.62 -12.04
C LEU A 314 -1.65 -7.38 -12.90
N ILE A 315 -1.83 -7.53 -14.21
CA ILE A 315 -1.75 -6.42 -15.16
C ILE A 315 -3.13 -6.21 -15.76
N ALA A 316 -3.80 -5.12 -15.37
CA ALA A 316 -5.08 -4.70 -15.93
C ALA A 316 -4.87 -4.01 -17.28
N LYS A 317 -5.79 -4.18 -18.25
CA LYS A 317 -5.72 -3.48 -19.54
C LYS A 317 -6.01 -1.98 -19.43
N HIS A 318 -6.76 -1.62 -18.40
CA HIS A 318 -7.33 -0.30 -18.21
C HIS A 318 -7.15 0.15 -16.75
N GLY A 319 -7.42 1.43 -16.48
CA GLY A 319 -7.59 1.95 -15.12
C GLY A 319 -6.56 2.98 -14.69
N ASP A 320 -5.66 3.41 -15.57
CA ASP A 320 -4.68 4.46 -15.31
C ASP A 320 -3.85 4.24 -14.02
N HIS A 321 -3.08 5.26 -13.62
CA HIS A 321 -2.23 5.18 -12.42
C HIS A 321 -3.00 5.04 -11.11
N ASN A 322 -4.22 5.57 -11.03
CA ASN A 322 -4.98 5.74 -9.79
C ASN A 322 -6.31 5.00 -9.83
N GLN A 323 -7.03 5.00 -10.96
CA GLN A 323 -8.38 4.45 -11.01
C GLN A 323 -8.38 2.93 -10.77
N MET A 324 -7.32 2.21 -11.18
CA MET A 324 -7.15 0.78 -10.93
C MET A 324 -7.24 0.43 -9.43
N MET A 325 -6.83 1.35 -8.54
CA MET A 325 -6.88 1.16 -7.08
C MET A 325 -8.30 0.88 -6.56
N THR A 326 -9.33 1.33 -7.27
CA THR A 326 -10.72 1.15 -6.85
C THR A 326 -11.33 -0.17 -7.33
N TRP A 327 -10.60 -0.98 -8.10
CA TRP A 327 -11.19 -2.09 -8.85
C TRP A 327 -11.23 -3.40 -8.06
N SER A 328 -12.23 -4.23 -8.39
CA SER A 328 -12.48 -5.52 -7.75
C SER A 328 -11.28 -6.47 -7.71
N PRO A 329 -10.39 -6.55 -8.72
CA PRO A 329 -9.20 -7.38 -8.64
C PRO A 329 -8.27 -7.03 -7.46
N ILE A 330 -8.16 -5.75 -7.08
CA ILE A 330 -7.34 -5.34 -5.92
C ILE A 330 -8.04 -5.71 -4.61
N ALA A 331 -9.34 -5.46 -4.52
CA ALA A 331 -10.13 -5.89 -3.37
C ALA A 331 -10.04 -7.42 -3.17
N LEU A 332 -10.10 -8.19 -4.25
CA LEU A 332 -9.95 -9.65 -4.19
C LEU A 332 -8.52 -10.07 -3.84
N ALA A 333 -7.48 -9.38 -4.36
CA ALA A 333 -6.10 -9.62 -3.96
C ALA A 333 -5.89 -9.40 -2.44
N ILE A 334 -6.50 -8.36 -1.86
CA ILE A 334 -6.47 -8.13 -0.41
C ILE A 334 -7.11 -9.32 0.34
N LEU A 335 -8.28 -9.80 -0.09
CA LEU A 335 -8.94 -10.96 0.53
C LEU A 335 -8.09 -12.24 0.42
N GLN A 336 -7.47 -12.47 -0.73
CA GLN A 336 -6.59 -13.62 -0.96
C GLN A 336 -5.33 -13.57 -0.09
N THR A 337 -4.70 -12.41 0.04
CA THR A 337 -3.51 -12.21 0.90
C THR A 337 -3.86 -12.42 2.38
N PHE A 338 -5.07 -12.06 2.81
CA PHE A 338 -5.52 -12.41 4.15
C PHE A 338 -5.96 -13.88 4.30
N GLY A 339 -6.00 -14.67 3.23
CA GLY A 339 -6.46 -16.06 3.25
C GLY A 339 -7.97 -16.20 3.49
N LEU A 340 -8.76 -15.21 3.09
CA LEU A 340 -10.22 -15.13 3.34
C LEU A 340 -11.08 -15.65 2.18
N THR A 341 -10.46 -16.36 1.23
CA THR A 341 -11.13 -16.87 0.03
C THR A 341 -11.05 -18.40 0.01
N ALA A 342 -12.09 -19.05 -0.52
CA ALA A 342 -12.15 -20.52 -0.63
C ALA A 342 -11.05 -21.07 -1.56
N SER A 343 -10.61 -20.28 -2.55
CA SER A 343 -9.42 -20.55 -3.35
C SER A 343 -8.36 -19.50 -3.04
N THR A 344 -7.23 -19.93 -2.50
CA THR A 344 -6.01 -19.11 -2.37
C THR A 344 -5.24 -19.01 -3.69
N THR A 345 -5.80 -19.56 -4.78
CA THR A 345 -5.05 -19.92 -5.99
C THR A 345 -5.39 -19.04 -7.18
N ARG A 346 -6.62 -18.54 -7.37
CA ARG A 346 -7.02 -17.79 -8.60
C ARG A 346 -7.94 -16.61 -8.31
N LEU A 347 -7.74 -15.49 -9.03
CA LEU A 347 -8.73 -14.41 -9.14
C LEU A 347 -9.97 -14.87 -9.92
#